data_AF-A0A4Q8D145-F1
#
_entry.id   AF-A0A4Q8D145-F1
#
_cell.length_a   1.000
_cell.length_b   1.000
_cell.length_c   1.000
_cell.angle_alpha   90.00
_cell.angle_beta   90.00
_cell.angle_gamma   90.00
#
_symmetry.space_group_name_H-M   'P 1'
#
loop_
_entity.id
_entity.type
_entity.pdbx_description
1 polymer ?
#
loop_
_entity_poly.entity_id
_entity_poly.type
_entity_poly.pdbx_seq_one_letter_code
_entity_poly.pdbx_strand_id
1 'polypeptide(L)'
;MAGYRTLIFPVATLFLAGCSGMGSLTSTDQADGEADRPPVEVELATEPPEFNARSTGQHRGIAMAECNTGIGLADARQEARDVLKRRAASNGADYVRVQGSGDLEDRGFCRDGYYRVIGDGFARLSEPARAATPDTTDSLSSRLEELEGLRDRGLLNQNEYEQLRERVLDEAY
;
A
#
# COMPACT_ATOMS: atom_id res chain seq x y z
N MET A 1 5.01 -60.72 46.17
CA MET A 1 5.99 -60.68 45.05
C MET A 1 5.42 -59.71 44.02
N ALA A 2 5.54 -58.40 44.17
CA ALA A 2 6.73 -57.53 44.09
C ALA A 2 7.38 -57.59 42.68
N GLY A 3 7.25 -56.50 41.93
CA GLY A 3 7.92 -56.30 40.65
C GLY A 3 7.46 -55.07 39.86
N TYR A 4 7.36 -53.89 40.49
CA TYR A 4 7.20 -52.62 39.78
C TYR A 4 8.51 -52.26 39.07
N ARG A 5 8.47 -52.02 37.76
CA ARG A 5 9.63 -51.62 36.94
C ARG A 5 9.55 -50.13 36.64
N THR A 6 10.23 -49.35 37.46
CA THR A 6 10.40 -47.89 37.32
C THR A 6 11.38 -47.61 36.18
N LEU A 7 10.93 -46.87 35.15
CA LEU A 7 11.82 -46.31 34.12
C LEU A 7 12.19 -44.89 34.52
N ILE A 8 13.47 -44.70 34.82
CA ILE A 8 14.12 -43.43 35.14
C ILE A 8 14.59 -42.84 33.80
N PHE A 9 14.08 -41.67 33.41
CA PHE A 9 14.63 -40.88 32.30
C PHE A 9 15.67 -39.90 32.84
N PRO A 10 16.91 -39.87 32.30
CA PRO A 10 17.90 -38.87 32.67
C PRO A 10 17.63 -37.54 31.96
N VAL A 11 17.51 -36.49 32.77
CA VAL A 11 17.50 -35.08 32.37
C VAL A 11 18.91 -34.69 31.90
N ALA A 12 19.08 -34.45 30.60
CA ALA A 12 20.29 -33.86 30.06
C ALA A 12 20.17 -32.34 30.08
N THR A 13 20.76 -31.73 31.10
CA THR A 13 20.92 -30.27 31.20
C THR A 13 22.23 -29.92 30.50
N LEU A 14 22.17 -29.19 29.38
CA LEU A 14 23.35 -28.74 28.66
C LEU A 14 23.37 -27.21 28.67
N PHE A 15 24.08 -26.66 29.65
CA PHE A 15 24.52 -25.27 29.67
C PHE A 15 25.78 -25.16 28.81
N LEU A 16 25.73 -24.35 27.76
CA LEU A 16 26.90 -23.82 27.07
C LEU A 16 26.84 -22.29 27.14
N ALA A 17 27.67 -21.75 28.04
CA ALA A 17 28.01 -20.35 28.10
C ALA A 17 29.04 -20.04 27.01
N GLY A 18 28.78 -19.00 26.21
CA GLY A 18 29.74 -18.40 25.28
C GLY A 18 29.68 -16.88 25.42
N CYS A 19 30.81 -16.28 25.81
CA CYS A 19 30.97 -14.86 26.11
C CYS A 19 31.08 -13.97 24.87
N SER A 20 30.48 -12.78 24.99
CA SER A 20 31.00 -11.46 24.64
C SER A 20 31.57 -11.22 23.23
N GLY A 21 30.79 -10.48 22.43
CA GLY A 21 31.27 -9.64 21.34
C GLY A 21 30.51 -8.32 21.34
N MET A 22 31.19 -7.22 21.72
CA MET A 22 30.72 -5.85 21.60
C MET A 22 30.44 -5.51 20.15
N GLY A 23 29.25 -4.97 19.90
CA GLY A 23 28.81 -4.45 18.63
C GLY A 23 27.44 -3.81 18.81
N SER A 24 27.42 -2.65 19.48
CA SER A 24 26.28 -1.74 19.43
C SER A 24 26.12 -1.26 17.99
N LEU A 25 25.49 -2.08 17.17
CA LEU A 25 24.78 -1.61 16.00
C LEU A 25 23.48 -1.04 16.55
N THR A 26 23.50 0.27 16.76
CA THR A 26 22.31 1.09 16.72
C THR A 26 21.57 0.75 15.43
N SER A 27 20.56 -0.12 15.53
CA SER A 27 19.45 -0.08 14.59
C SER A 27 18.82 1.29 14.74
N THR A 28 19.31 2.25 13.97
CA THR A 28 18.42 3.23 13.36
C THR A 28 17.51 2.43 12.44
N ASP A 29 16.52 1.78 13.05
CA ASP A 29 15.32 1.38 12.34
C ASP A 29 14.66 2.70 11.99
N GLN A 30 15.06 3.16 10.82
CA GLN A 30 14.49 4.26 10.10
C GLN A 30 13.03 3.84 9.89
N ALA A 31 12.19 4.28 10.83
CA ALA A 31 10.77 4.44 10.61
C ALA A 31 10.63 5.49 9.51
N ASP A 32 10.90 5.06 8.27
CA ASP A 32 10.36 5.70 7.10
C ASP A 32 8.86 5.80 7.37
N GLY A 33 8.38 7.04 7.39
CA GLY A 33 6.99 7.34 7.67
C GLY A 33 6.10 6.60 6.70
N GLU A 34 5.63 5.43 7.11
CA GLU A 34 4.33 4.92 6.72
C GLU A 34 3.36 5.95 7.29
N ALA A 35 3.08 6.95 6.45
CA ALA A 35 2.10 7.97 6.71
C ALA A 35 0.89 7.29 7.32
N ASP A 36 0.41 7.89 8.40
CA ASP A 36 -0.90 7.72 9.01
C ASP A 36 -1.99 7.88 7.93
N ARG A 37 -2.05 6.92 7.01
CA ARG A 37 -3.08 6.78 6.02
C ARG A 37 -4.18 6.07 6.79
N PRO A 38 -5.35 6.72 6.97
CA PRO A 38 -6.48 6.03 7.56
C PRO A 38 -6.66 4.72 6.77
N PRO A 39 -6.99 3.60 7.45
CA PRO A 39 -7.20 2.34 6.77
C PRO A 39 -8.18 2.60 5.63
N VAL A 40 -7.71 2.48 4.39
CA VAL A 40 -8.56 2.73 3.23
C VAL A 40 -9.59 1.62 3.25
N GLU A 41 -10.81 1.97 3.64
CA GLU A 41 -11.89 1.01 3.68
C GLU A 41 -12.18 0.59 2.24
N VAL A 42 -12.00 -0.69 1.94
CA VAL A 42 -12.28 -1.23 0.62
C VAL A 42 -13.78 -1.28 0.42
N GLU A 43 -14.25 -0.53 -0.57
CA GLU A 43 -15.64 -0.54 -0.99
C GLU A 43 -15.95 -1.80 -1.80
N LEU A 44 -17.09 -2.45 -1.53
CA LEU A 44 -17.59 -3.57 -2.33
C LEU A 44 -18.83 -3.13 -3.08
N ALA A 45 -18.89 -3.40 -4.37
CA ALA A 45 -20.08 -3.11 -5.18
C ALA A 45 -20.20 -4.09 -6.35
N THR A 46 -21.33 -4.00 -7.05
CA THR A 46 -21.68 -4.88 -8.17
C THR A 46 -21.31 -4.28 -9.52
N GLU A 47 -21.25 -2.96 -9.59
CA GLU A 47 -20.93 -2.17 -10.78
C GLU A 47 -19.42 -1.94 -10.94
N PRO A 48 -18.94 -1.60 -12.14
CA PRO A 48 -17.61 -1.05 -12.32
C PRO A 48 -17.44 0.28 -11.56
N PRO A 49 -16.22 0.62 -11.10
CA PRO A 49 -15.99 1.92 -10.47
C PRO A 49 -16.25 3.07 -11.44
N GLU A 50 -16.87 4.15 -10.95
CA GLU A 50 -17.15 5.36 -11.75
C GLU A 50 -15.95 6.32 -11.87
N PHE A 51 -14.78 5.90 -11.39
CA PHE A 51 -13.55 6.69 -11.38
C PHE A 51 -12.44 6.05 -12.20
N ASN A 52 -11.47 6.86 -12.61
CA ASN A 52 -10.25 6.38 -13.24
C ASN A 52 -9.50 5.45 -12.28
N ALA A 53 -9.42 4.17 -12.64
CA ALA A 53 -8.89 3.14 -11.76
C ALA A 53 -7.87 2.25 -12.49
N ARG A 54 -6.85 1.80 -11.76
CA ARG A 54 -5.99 0.70 -12.19
C ARG A 54 -6.48 -0.60 -11.60
N SER A 55 -6.42 -1.68 -12.36
CA SER A 55 -6.68 -3.02 -11.83
C SER A 55 -5.58 -3.44 -10.85
N THR A 56 -5.99 -4.12 -9.78
CA THR A 56 -5.10 -4.79 -8.82
C THR A 56 -5.19 -6.32 -8.92
N GLY A 57 -5.95 -6.82 -9.90
CA GLY A 57 -6.17 -8.25 -10.12
C GLY A 57 -7.42 -8.79 -9.42
N GLN A 58 -7.56 -10.12 -9.48
CA GLN A 58 -8.69 -10.84 -8.91
C GLN A 58 -8.39 -11.28 -7.47
N HIS A 59 -9.38 -11.11 -6.60
CA HIS A 59 -9.35 -11.49 -5.20
C HIS A 59 -10.46 -12.50 -4.87
N ARG A 60 -10.23 -13.32 -3.85
CA ARG A 60 -11.20 -14.33 -3.39
C ARG A 60 -11.41 -14.24 -1.89
N GLY A 61 -12.66 -14.16 -1.47
CA GLY A 61 -13.11 -14.39 -0.10
C GLY A 61 -13.50 -15.84 0.12
N ILE A 62 -13.15 -16.40 1.27
CA ILE A 62 -13.56 -17.75 1.66
C ILE A 62 -13.82 -17.81 3.16
N ALA A 63 -14.92 -18.45 3.55
CA ALA A 63 -15.27 -18.73 4.94
C ALA A 63 -15.87 -20.13 5.05
N MET A 64 -15.74 -20.75 6.22
CA MET A 64 -16.44 -21.99 6.52
C MET A 64 -17.94 -21.71 6.59
N ALA A 65 -18.76 -22.61 6.06
CA ALA A 65 -20.20 -22.40 5.96
C ALA A 65 -20.96 -23.72 6.08
N GLU A 66 -22.02 -23.71 6.87
CA GLU A 66 -23.04 -24.75 6.79
C GLU A 66 -23.99 -24.45 5.63
N CYS A 67 -23.66 -24.92 4.43
CA CYS A 67 -24.41 -24.61 3.20
C CYS A 67 -25.89 -25.03 3.22
N ASN A 68 -26.30 -25.85 4.18
CA ASN A 68 -27.67 -26.37 4.32
C ASN A 68 -28.48 -25.60 5.38
N THR A 69 -27.89 -24.63 6.10
CA THR A 69 -28.57 -23.87 7.16
C THR A 69 -28.50 -22.37 6.86
N GLY A 70 -29.63 -21.66 7.05
CA GLY A 70 -29.72 -20.23 6.69
C GLY A 70 -28.87 -19.32 7.57
N ILE A 71 -28.74 -19.63 8.88
CA ILE A 71 -28.01 -18.80 9.84
C ILE A 71 -26.50 -18.91 9.61
N GLY A 72 -25.95 -20.13 9.50
CA GLY A 72 -24.52 -20.34 9.25
C GLY A 72 -24.06 -19.81 7.89
N LEU A 73 -24.97 -19.71 6.92
CA LEU A 73 -24.68 -19.12 5.62
C LEU A 73 -24.54 -17.59 5.68
N ALA A 74 -25.35 -16.91 6.48
CA ALA A 74 -25.30 -15.45 6.61
C ALA A 74 -23.97 -14.99 7.22
N ASP A 75 -23.53 -15.64 8.29
CA ASP A 75 -22.24 -15.34 8.94
C ASP A 75 -21.07 -15.62 7.99
N ALA A 76 -21.12 -16.75 7.27
CA ALA A 76 -20.09 -17.09 6.29
C ALA A 76 -20.02 -16.13 5.11
N ARG A 77 -21.17 -15.57 4.67
CA ARG A 77 -21.20 -14.53 3.63
C ARG A 77 -20.45 -13.29 4.09
N GLN A 78 -20.74 -12.83 5.31
CA GLN A 78 -20.09 -11.66 5.89
C GLN A 78 -18.59 -11.90 6.06
N GLU A 79 -18.20 -13.01 6.68
CA GLU A 79 -16.78 -13.34 6.89
C GLU A 79 -16.02 -13.46 5.56
N ALA A 80 -16.61 -14.09 4.55
CA ALA A 80 -15.97 -14.21 3.25
C ALA A 80 -15.77 -12.84 2.58
N ARG A 81 -16.70 -11.90 2.72
CA ARG A 81 -16.54 -10.52 2.24
C ARG A 81 -15.45 -9.77 2.99
N ASP A 82 -15.33 -9.97 4.30
CA ASP A 82 -14.25 -9.35 5.10
C ASP A 82 -12.88 -9.91 4.72
N VAL A 83 -12.79 -11.22 4.42
CA VAL A 83 -11.58 -11.84 3.84
C VAL A 83 -11.29 -11.25 2.45
N LEU A 84 -12.31 -11.06 1.61
CA LEU A 84 -12.16 -10.45 0.28
C LEU A 84 -11.61 -9.02 0.39
N LYS A 85 -12.22 -8.18 1.24
CA LYS A 85 -11.77 -6.79 1.50
C LYS A 85 -10.32 -6.75 1.96
N ARG A 86 -9.96 -7.55 2.97
CA ARG A 86 -8.57 -7.61 3.49
C ARG A 86 -7.56 -7.99 2.42
N ARG A 87 -7.88 -8.99 1.58
CA ARG A 87 -6.99 -9.43 0.49
C ARG A 87 -6.86 -8.36 -0.59
N ALA A 88 -7.94 -7.71 -0.96
CA ALA A 88 -7.92 -6.62 -1.93
C ALA A 88 -7.12 -5.41 -1.39
N ALA A 89 -7.36 -5.01 -0.14
CA ALA A 89 -6.61 -3.96 0.55
C ALA A 89 -5.11 -4.25 0.58
N SER A 90 -4.72 -5.50 0.89
CA SER A 90 -3.32 -5.92 0.91
C SER A 90 -2.64 -5.83 -0.46
N ASN A 91 -3.41 -5.79 -1.56
CA ASN A 91 -2.92 -5.59 -2.92
C ASN A 91 -3.09 -4.14 -3.40
N GLY A 92 -3.41 -3.22 -2.49
CA GLY A 92 -3.59 -1.79 -2.76
C GLY A 92 -4.86 -1.46 -3.55
N ALA A 93 -5.90 -2.29 -3.43
CA ALA A 93 -7.22 -1.96 -3.96
C ALA A 93 -7.99 -1.11 -2.96
N ASP A 94 -8.75 -0.14 -3.47
CA ASP A 94 -9.67 0.72 -2.71
C ASP A 94 -11.13 0.34 -2.99
N TYR A 95 -11.36 -0.41 -4.06
CA TYR A 95 -12.68 -0.82 -4.53
C TYR A 95 -12.62 -2.25 -5.07
N VAL A 96 -13.67 -3.04 -4.86
CA VAL A 96 -13.80 -4.38 -5.43
C VAL A 96 -15.17 -4.53 -6.09
N ARG A 97 -15.15 -4.85 -7.38
CA ARG A 97 -16.35 -5.29 -8.09
C ARG A 97 -16.55 -6.77 -7.85
N VAL A 98 -17.56 -7.12 -7.05
CA VAL A 98 -17.88 -8.52 -6.75
C VAL A 98 -18.50 -9.19 -7.97
N GLN A 99 -17.96 -10.33 -8.37
CA GLN A 99 -18.45 -11.11 -9.51
C GLN A 99 -19.68 -11.95 -9.13
N GLY A 100 -20.57 -12.16 -10.10
CA GLY A 100 -21.79 -12.96 -9.93
C GLY A 100 -23.04 -12.22 -10.41
N SER A 101 -24.18 -12.82 -10.14
CA SER A 101 -25.52 -12.29 -10.45
C SER A 101 -26.26 -11.97 -9.15
N GLY A 102 -27.25 -11.07 -9.23
CA GLY A 102 -28.04 -10.65 -8.07
C GLY A 102 -27.36 -9.55 -7.26
N ASP A 103 -27.95 -9.28 -6.10
CA ASP A 103 -27.49 -8.29 -5.14
C ASP A 103 -26.15 -8.70 -4.51
N LEU A 104 -25.40 -7.73 -4.01
CA LEU A 104 -24.09 -7.95 -3.40
C LEU A 104 -24.09 -9.04 -2.32
N GLU A 105 -25.16 -9.10 -1.54
CA GLU A 105 -25.34 -10.02 -0.41
C GLU A 105 -25.54 -11.48 -0.82
N ASP A 106 -26.01 -11.71 -2.04
CA ASP A 106 -26.29 -13.05 -2.58
C ASP A 106 -25.23 -13.53 -3.57
N ARG A 107 -24.22 -12.68 -3.86
CA ARG A 107 -23.11 -13.04 -4.74
C ARG A 107 -22.12 -13.96 -4.05
N GLY A 108 -21.88 -15.09 -4.70
CA GLY A 108 -20.95 -16.13 -4.25
C GLY A 108 -21.56 -17.51 -4.43
N PHE A 109 -20.90 -18.51 -3.88
CA PHE A 109 -21.43 -19.87 -3.89
C PHE A 109 -20.98 -20.62 -2.65
N CYS A 110 -21.90 -21.41 -2.10
CA CYS A 110 -21.61 -22.33 -1.01
C CYS A 110 -21.42 -23.73 -1.56
N ARG A 111 -20.24 -24.32 -1.34
CA ARG A 111 -19.94 -25.69 -1.77
C ARG A 111 -18.90 -26.33 -0.86
N ASP A 112 -19.10 -27.61 -0.57
CA ASP A 112 -18.15 -28.44 0.18
C ASP A 112 -17.86 -27.87 1.58
N GLY A 113 -18.86 -27.25 2.23
CA GLY A 113 -18.72 -26.65 3.57
C GLY A 113 -18.05 -25.28 3.59
N TYR A 114 -17.94 -24.60 2.44
CA TYR A 114 -17.34 -23.27 2.35
C TYR A 114 -18.17 -22.33 1.49
N TYR A 115 -18.33 -21.10 1.96
CA TYR A 115 -18.82 -19.99 1.16
C TYR A 115 -17.64 -19.32 0.45
N ARG A 116 -17.81 -19.01 -0.83
CA ARG A 116 -16.78 -18.37 -1.66
C ARG A 116 -17.38 -17.19 -2.41
N VAL A 117 -16.63 -16.09 -2.43
CA VAL A 117 -16.95 -14.88 -3.20
C VAL A 117 -15.69 -14.45 -3.95
N ILE A 118 -15.86 -13.94 -5.17
CA ILE A 118 -14.76 -13.52 -6.05
C ILE A 118 -15.03 -12.08 -6.47
N GLY A 119 -14.00 -11.27 -6.58
CA GLY A 119 -14.11 -9.91 -7.06
C GLY A 119 -12.86 -9.43 -7.79
N ASP A 120 -13.04 -8.45 -8.66
CA ASP A 120 -11.94 -7.73 -9.32
C ASP A 120 -11.62 -6.48 -8.51
N GLY A 121 -10.37 -6.32 -8.07
CA GLY A 121 -9.94 -5.18 -7.27
C GLY A 121 -9.43 -4.03 -8.12
N PHE A 122 -9.71 -2.80 -7.69
CA PHE A 122 -9.38 -1.55 -8.37
C PHE A 122 -8.76 -0.57 -7.38
N ALA A 123 -7.69 0.09 -7.78
CA ALA A 123 -7.08 1.19 -7.04
C ALA A 123 -7.38 2.50 -7.76
N ARG A 124 -7.75 3.55 -7.03
CA ARG A 124 -8.00 4.87 -7.62
C ARG A 124 -6.70 5.42 -8.18
N LEU A 125 -6.71 5.79 -9.46
CA LEU A 125 -5.65 6.61 -10.01
C LEU A 125 -5.90 8.02 -9.48
N SER A 126 -5.01 8.50 -8.62
CA SER A 126 -4.92 9.94 -8.40
C SER A 126 -4.59 10.53 -9.76
N GLU A 127 -5.46 11.39 -10.30
CA GLU A 127 -5.07 12.18 -11.45
C GLU A 127 -3.75 12.85 -11.08
N PRO A 128 -2.69 12.74 -11.90
CA PRO A 128 -1.50 13.53 -11.63
C PRO A 128 -2.00 14.97 -11.55
N ALA A 129 -1.77 15.62 -10.41
CA ALA A 129 -2.11 17.02 -10.24
C ALA A 129 -1.67 17.71 -11.52
N ARG A 130 -2.62 18.21 -12.31
CA ARG A 130 -2.35 18.83 -13.61
C ARG A 130 -1.20 19.78 -13.34
N ALA A 131 0.00 19.43 -13.84
CA ALA A 131 1.18 20.23 -13.56
C ALA A 131 0.77 21.63 -14.00
N ALA A 132 0.64 22.54 -13.03
CA ALA A 132 0.42 23.93 -13.34
C ALA A 132 1.53 24.23 -14.34
N THR A 133 1.15 24.56 -15.57
CA THR A 133 2.10 25.11 -16.53
C THR A 133 2.81 26.20 -15.74
N PRO A 134 4.12 26.08 -15.47
CA PRO A 134 4.81 27.08 -14.68
C PRO A 134 4.51 28.40 -15.36
N ASP A 135 3.91 29.32 -14.61
CA ASP A 135 3.62 30.65 -15.11
C ASP A 135 4.95 31.15 -15.69
N THR A 136 4.98 31.50 -16.96
CA THR A 136 6.23 31.83 -17.67
C THR A 136 6.98 32.95 -16.93
N THR A 137 6.23 33.80 -16.23
CA THR A 137 6.71 34.84 -15.32
C THR A 137 7.46 34.31 -14.09
N ASP A 138 6.99 33.22 -13.47
CA ASP A 138 7.67 32.57 -12.34
C ASP A 138 8.98 31.91 -12.80
N SER A 139 8.97 31.35 -14.02
CA SER A 139 10.17 30.75 -14.62
C SER A 139 11.25 31.78 -14.98
N LEU A 140 10.85 32.97 -15.45
CA LEU A 140 11.77 34.08 -15.72
C LEU A 140 12.40 34.60 -14.43
N SER A 141 11.56 34.87 -13.42
CA SER A 141 12.02 35.41 -12.14
C SER A 141 13.01 34.46 -11.46
N SER A 142 12.71 33.15 -11.46
CA SER A 142 13.60 32.12 -10.91
C SER A 142 14.94 32.06 -11.65
N ARG A 143 14.94 32.18 -12.98
CA ARG A 143 16.18 32.18 -13.80
C ARG A 143 17.04 33.41 -13.53
N LEU A 144 16.42 34.58 -13.31
CA LEU A 144 17.14 35.81 -12.98
C LEU A 144 17.77 35.75 -11.58
N GLU A 145 17.07 35.15 -10.60
CA GLU A 145 17.59 34.92 -9.25
C GLU A 145 18.82 33.98 -9.25
N GLU A 146 18.79 32.94 -10.10
CA GLU A 146 19.94 32.03 -10.26
C GLU A 146 21.18 32.75 -10.83
N LEU A 147 20.99 33.60 -11.85
CA LEU A 147 22.08 34.39 -12.45
C LEU A 147 22.69 35.37 -11.44
N GLU A 148 21.86 36.00 -10.61
CA GLU A 148 22.31 36.89 -9.53
C GLU A 148 23.12 36.11 -8.48
N GLY A 149 22.65 34.93 -8.08
CA GLY A 149 23.39 34.06 -7.17
C GLY A 149 24.72 33.54 -7.73
N LEU A 150 24.85 33.39 -9.05
CA LEU A 150 26.12 33.03 -9.71
C LEU A 150 27.12 34.20 -9.72
N ARG A 151 26.64 35.42 -9.98
CA ARG A 151 27.45 36.65 -9.87
C ARG A 151 27.95 36.87 -8.45
N ASP A 152 27.09 36.72 -7.45
CA ASP A 152 27.43 36.98 -6.05
C ASP A 152 28.45 35.98 -5.48
N ARG A 153 28.48 34.76 -6.05
CA ARG A 153 29.52 33.75 -5.78
C ARG A 153 30.82 33.99 -6.54
N GLY A 154 30.89 35.03 -7.37
CA GLY A 154 32.03 35.34 -8.24
C GLY A 154 32.24 34.34 -9.37
N LEU A 155 31.22 33.54 -9.70
CA LEU A 155 31.27 32.55 -10.78
C LEU A 155 30.98 33.16 -12.15
N LEU A 156 30.37 34.34 -12.17
CA LEU A 156 30.16 35.18 -13.34
C LEU A 156 30.74 36.56 -13.06
N ASN A 157 31.38 37.14 -14.07
CA ASN A 157 31.75 38.55 -14.02
C ASN A 157 30.57 39.46 -14.46
N GLN A 158 30.67 40.76 -14.18
CA GLN A 158 29.58 41.72 -14.44
C GLN A 158 29.14 41.74 -15.92
N ASN A 159 30.08 41.60 -16.86
CA ASN A 159 29.79 41.63 -18.28
C ASN A 159 29.07 40.34 -18.74
N GLU A 160 29.49 39.18 -18.21
CA GLU A 160 28.83 37.88 -18.45
C GLU A 160 27.41 37.85 -17.88
N TYR A 161 27.21 38.42 -16.69
CA TYR A 161 25.89 38.55 -16.08
C TYR A 161 24.94 39.39 -16.95
N GLU A 162 25.39 40.53 -17.46
CA GLU A 162 24.57 41.41 -18.31
C GLU A 162 24.16 40.73 -19.62
N GLN A 163 25.08 40.03 -20.28
CA GLN A 163 24.79 39.29 -21.52
C GLN A 163 23.78 38.15 -21.30
N LEU A 164 23.91 37.40 -20.20
CA LEU A 164 23.00 36.30 -19.87
C LEU A 164 21.62 36.81 -19.45
N ARG A 165 21.58 37.92 -18.71
CA ARG A 165 20.34 38.58 -18.31
C ARG A 165 19.54 39.05 -19.51
N GLU A 166 20.19 39.68 -20.50
CA GLU A 166 19.54 40.15 -21.72
C GLU A 166 18.95 38.98 -22.52
N ARG A 167 19.71 37.87 -22.68
CA ARG A 167 19.21 36.66 -23.33
C ARG A 167 17.98 36.06 -22.64
N VAL A 168 17.97 36.00 -21.30
CA VAL A 168 16.83 35.47 -20.54
C VAL A 168 15.61 36.36 -20.67
N LEU A 169 15.79 37.69 -20.76
CA LEU A 169 14.69 38.62 -21.00
C LEU A 169 14.14 38.49 -22.44
N ASP A 170 15.02 38.31 -23.43
CA ASP A 170 14.62 38.11 -24.84
C ASP A 170 13.86 36.80 -25.06
N GLU A 171 14.20 35.72 -24.34
CA GLU A 171 13.48 34.43 -24.44
C GLU A 171 12.04 34.48 -23.92
N ALA A 172 11.68 35.52 -23.15
CA ALA A 172 10.36 35.66 -22.54
C ALA A 172 9.39 36.58 -23.31
N TYR A 173 9.85 37.24 -24.37
CA TYR A 173 9.07 38.14 -25.24
C TYR A 173 9.01 37.64 -26.69
#